data_AF-A0A952H5J4-F1
#
_entry.id   AF-A0A952H5J4-F1
#
_cell.length_a   1.000
_cell.length_b   1.000
_cell.length_c   1.000
_cell.angle_alpha   90.00
_cell.angle_beta   90.00
_cell.angle_gamma   90.00
#
_symmetry.space_group_name_H-M   'P 1'
#
loop_
_entity.id
_entity.type
_entity.pdbx_description
1 polymer ?
#
loop_
_entity_poly.entity_id
_entity_poly.type
_entity_poly.pdbx_seq_one_letter_code
_entity_poly.pdbx_strand_id
1 'polypeptide(L)'
;MPRKPRHPNRLTLDLPAEFVELCQADGATPEMVLQGFIADLAGIMNWASDPRADGYSSNGSDERRLAMEYYERVGWPWLNRG
;
A
#
# COMPACT_ATOMS: atom_id res chain seq x y z
N MET A 1 4.24 -33.57 4.58
CA MET A 1 5.02 -32.43 4.05
C MET A 1 5.18 -31.40 5.17
N PRO A 2 6.38 -31.10 5.68
CA PRO A 2 6.53 -30.04 6.69
C PRO A 2 6.30 -28.68 6.02
N ARG A 3 5.46 -27.82 6.64
CA ARG A 3 5.21 -26.45 6.15
C ARG A 3 6.48 -25.62 6.32
N LYS A 4 6.95 -24.97 5.24
CA LYS A 4 8.02 -23.96 5.33
C LYS A 4 7.65 -22.89 6.38
N PRO A 5 8.60 -22.44 7.22
CA PRO A 5 8.34 -21.32 8.11
C PRO A 5 7.95 -20.10 7.27
N ARG A 6 6.79 -19.53 7.56
CA ARG A 6 6.35 -18.28 6.95
C ARG A 6 7.13 -17.17 7.65
N HIS A 7 7.94 -16.42 6.90
CA HIS A 7 8.42 -15.14 7.40
C HIS A 7 7.20 -14.28 7.76
N PRO A 8 7.21 -13.59 8.91
CA PRO A 8 6.17 -12.62 9.20
C PRO A 8 6.21 -11.54 8.11
N ASN A 9 5.07 -11.24 7.49
CA ASN A 9 4.92 -10.16 6.53
C ASN A 9 4.90 -8.80 7.27
N ARG A 10 5.98 -8.49 8.01
CA ARG A 10 6.12 -7.25 8.77
C ARG A 10 7.37 -6.52 8.30
N LEU A 11 7.19 -5.26 7.94
CA LEU A 11 8.25 -4.32 7.55
C LEU A 11 8.14 -3.11 8.48
N THR A 12 9.27 -2.64 9.03
CA THR A 12 9.38 -1.36 9.75
C THR A 12 10.17 -0.41 8.87
N LEU A 13 9.68 0.81 8.69
CA LEU A 13 10.30 1.84 7.87
C LEU A 13 10.52 3.10 8.72
N ASP A 14 11.74 3.64 8.68
CA ASP A 14 11.98 5.01 9.08
C ASP A 14 11.50 5.93 7.94
N LEU A 15 10.68 6.92 8.27
CA LEU A 15 10.06 7.79 7.27
C LEU A 15 10.85 9.09 7.11
N PRO A 16 11.10 9.55 5.86
CA PRO A 16 11.74 10.83 5.62
C PRO A 16 10.82 11.98 6.04
N ALA A 17 11.40 13.09 6.52
CA ALA A 17 10.65 14.25 7.01
C ALA A 17 9.72 14.81 5.94
N GLU A 18 10.16 14.82 4.68
CA GLU A 18 9.41 15.32 3.53
C GLU A 18 8.09 14.57 3.32
N PHE A 19 8.07 13.25 3.54
CA PHE A 19 6.85 12.47 3.45
C PHE A 19 5.92 12.74 4.63
N VAL A 20 6.48 12.88 5.84
CA VAL A 20 5.70 13.19 7.04
C VAL A 20 5.07 14.58 6.94
N GLU A 21 5.83 15.58 6.50
CA GLU A 21 5.37 16.96 6.28
C GLU A 21 4.27 17.02 5.22
N LEU A 22 4.43 16.30 4.11
CA LEU A 22 3.39 16.18 3.08
C LEU A 22 2.08 15.64 3.66
N CYS A 23 2.14 14.54 4.43
CA CYS A 23 0.95 13.97 5.06
C CYS A 23 0.30 14.98 6.02
N GLN A 24 1.11 15.64 6.87
CA GLN A 24 0.62 16.59 7.86
C GLN A 24 -0.05 17.81 7.24
N ALA A 25 0.50 18.33 6.14
CA ALA A 25 -0.06 19.48 5.43
C ALA A 25 -1.52 19.24 4.99
N ASP A 26 -1.85 18.00 4.64
CA ASP A 26 -3.18 17.59 4.19
C ASP A 26 -4.04 16.94 5.30
N GLY A 27 -3.56 16.94 6.55
CA GLY A 27 -4.26 16.32 7.68
C GLY A 27 -4.30 14.78 7.63
N ALA A 28 -3.47 14.16 6.82
CA ALA A 28 -3.30 12.72 6.76
C ALA A 28 -2.19 12.25 7.71
N THR A 29 -2.27 10.99 8.15
CA THR A 29 -1.13 10.32 8.79
C THR A 29 -0.34 9.54 7.75
N PRO A 30 0.98 9.36 7.93
CA PRO A 30 1.76 8.50 7.04
C PRO A 30 1.20 7.07 6.95
N GLU A 31 0.66 6.54 8.05
CA GLU A 31 0.03 5.23 8.09
C GLU A 31 -1.18 5.14 7.14
N MET A 32 -2.08 6.14 7.17
CA MET A 32 -3.23 6.20 6.26
C MET A 32 -2.81 6.20 4.78
N VAL A 33 -1.82 7.04 4.44
CA VAL A 33 -1.34 7.18 3.05
C VAL A 33 -0.70 5.88 2.57
N LEU A 34 0.17 5.27 3.39
CA LEU A 34 0.84 4.02 3.03
C LEU A 34 -0.13 2.84 2.95
N GLN A 35 -1.05 2.69 3.92
CA GLN A 35 -2.06 1.64 3.90
C GLN A 35 -2.99 1.78 2.70
N GLY A 36 -3.44 3.00 2.39
CA GLY A 36 -4.26 3.29 1.22
C GLY A 36 -3.55 2.91 -0.08
N PHE A 37 -2.32 3.40 -0.28
CA PHE A 37 -1.53 3.07 -1.48
C PHE A 37 -1.29 1.56 -1.62
N ILE A 38 -0.93 0.87 -0.54
CA ILE A 38 -0.73 -0.60 -0.55
C ILE A 38 -2.04 -1.30 -0.89
N ALA A 39 -3.16 -0.88 -0.32
CA ALA A 39 -4.47 -1.45 -0.62
C ALA A 39 -4.85 -1.25 -2.09
N ASP A 40 -4.58 -0.06 -2.63
CA ASP A 40 -4.87 0.27 -4.02
C ASP A 40 -4.02 -0.58 -4.97
N LEU A 41 -2.71 -0.65 -4.74
CA LEU A 41 -1.79 -1.46 -5.54
C LEU A 41 -2.10 -2.97 -5.45
N ALA A 42 -2.50 -3.45 -4.27
CA ALA A 42 -2.88 -4.85 -4.05
C ALA A 42 -4.29 -5.19 -4.58
N GLY A 43 -5.04 -4.21 -5.10
CA GLY A 43 -6.38 -4.43 -5.61
C GLY A 43 -7.42 -4.76 -4.53
N ILE A 44 -7.18 -4.35 -3.28
CA ILE A 44 -8.12 -4.60 -2.17
C ILE A 44 -9.40 -3.81 -2.42
N MET A 45 -10.55 -4.44 -2.16
CA MET A 45 -11.86 -3.81 -2.25
C MET A 45 -12.66 -4.11 -0.98
N ASN A 46 -13.23 -3.06 -0.40
CA ASN A 46 -14.12 -3.11 0.75
C ASN A 46 -15.06 -1.90 0.69
N TRP A 47 -16.15 -1.94 1.44
CA TRP A 47 -17.10 -0.84 1.52
C TRP A 47 -16.78 0.02 2.74
N ALA A 48 -17.08 1.33 2.68
CA ALA A 48 -16.96 2.19 3.86
C ALA A 48 -17.84 1.71 5.02
N SER A 49 -18.97 1.07 4.71
CA SER A 49 -19.88 0.44 5.69
C SER A 49 -19.44 -0.96 6.14
N ASP A 50 -18.40 -1.53 5.52
CA ASP A 50 -17.85 -2.85 5.85
C ASP A 50 -16.31 -2.80 5.77
N PRO A 51 -15.66 -2.08 6.69
CA PRO A 51 -14.22 -1.90 6.67
C PRO A 51 -13.50 -3.18 7.08
N ARG A 52 -12.30 -3.38 6.54
CA ARG A 52 -11.44 -4.49 6.97
C ARG A 52 -10.88 -4.24 8.35
N ALA A 53 -10.76 -5.31 9.14
CA ALA A 53 -10.20 -5.25 10.50
C ALA A 53 -8.69 -4.92 10.53
N ASP A 54 -7.98 -5.09 9.42
CA ASP A 54 -6.53 -4.84 9.30
C ASP A 54 -6.20 -3.41 8.82
N GLY A 55 -7.19 -2.54 8.70
CA GLY A 55 -7.01 -1.12 8.35
C GLY A 55 -6.79 -0.83 6.86
N TYR A 56 -6.48 -1.84 6.04
CA TYR A 56 -6.31 -1.66 4.61
C TYR A 56 -7.65 -1.41 3.92
N SER A 57 -7.75 -0.28 3.24
CA SER A 57 -8.91 0.08 2.43
C SER A 57 -8.45 0.78 1.17
N SER A 58 -9.03 0.42 0.03
CA SER A 58 -8.78 1.15 -1.22
C SER A 58 -9.41 2.53 -1.18
N ASN A 59 -8.77 3.50 -1.83
CA ASN A 59 -9.27 4.87 -1.97
C ASN A 59 -10.26 5.02 -3.13
N GLY A 60 -10.24 4.11 -4.10
CA GLY A 60 -11.16 4.16 -5.23
C GLY A 60 -10.66 3.36 -6.44
N SER A 61 -11.52 3.24 -7.46
CA SER A 61 -11.17 2.51 -8.68
C SER A 61 -10.08 3.18 -9.50
N ASP A 62 -10.07 4.52 -9.53
CA ASP A 62 -9.04 5.27 -10.23
C ASP A 62 -7.70 5.18 -9.50
N GLU A 63 -7.71 5.21 -8.18
CA GLU A 63 -6.49 5.07 -7.36
C GLU A 63 -5.86 3.69 -7.53
N ARG A 64 -6.67 2.61 -7.56
CA ARG A 64 -6.18 1.26 -7.91
C ARG A 64 -5.50 1.22 -9.28
N ARG A 65 -6.14 1.84 -10.28
CA ARG A 65 -5.58 1.90 -11.64
C ARG A 65 -4.27 2.67 -11.65
N LEU A 66 -4.23 3.86 -11.07
CA LEU A 66 -3.06 4.73 -11.03
C LEU A 66 -1.90 4.14 -10.23
N ALA A 67 -2.17 3.45 -9.12
CA ALA A 67 -1.17 2.76 -8.33
C ALA A 67 -0.51 1.63 -9.14
N MET A 68 -1.31 0.83 -9.88
CA MET A 68 -0.77 -0.20 -10.77
C MET A 68 0.01 0.41 -11.93
N GLU A 69 -0.51 1.45 -12.58
CA GLU A 69 0.19 2.15 -13.67
C GLU A 69 1.55 2.71 -13.21
N TYR A 70 1.63 3.28 -11.99
CA TYR A 70 2.89 3.69 -11.38
C TYR A 70 3.83 2.49 -11.19
N TYR A 71 3.35 1.41 -10.56
CA TYR A 71 4.15 0.20 -10.29
C TYR A 71 4.70 -0.44 -11.57
N GLU A 72 3.89 -0.53 -12.61
CA GLU A 72 4.28 -1.05 -13.93
C GLU A 72 5.25 -0.13 -14.66
N ARG A 73 5.03 1.20 -14.61
CA ARG A 73 5.89 2.19 -15.29
C ARG A 73 7.26 2.31 -14.67
N VAL A 74 7.37 2.18 -13.33
CA VAL A 74 8.68 2.08 -12.67
C VAL A 74 9.42 0.81 -13.11
N GLY A 75 8.67 -0.21 -13.50
CA GLY A 75 9.19 -1.42 -14.12
C GLY A 75 9.46 -2.56 -13.15
N TRP A 76 8.93 -2.50 -11.92
CA TRP A 76 9.04 -3.57 -10.93
C TRP A 76 8.62 -4.96 -11.43
N PRO A 77 7.59 -5.12 -12.28
CA PRO A 77 7.29 -6.41 -12.88
C PRO A 77 8.40 -6.99 -13.74
N TRP A 78 9.26 -6.15 -14.33
CA TRP A 78 10.28 -6.54 -15.31
C TRP A 78 11.68 -6.58 -14.70
N LEU A 79 12.03 -5.61 -13.85
CA LEU A 79 13.37 -5.44 -13.29
C LEU A 79 13.76 -6.54 -12.29
N ASN A 80 12.78 -7.16 -11.65
CA ASN A 80 13.00 -8.14 -10.58
C ASN A 80 12.72 -9.58 -11.01
N ARG A 81 12.38 -9.80 -12.29
CA ARG A 81 12.26 -11.13 -12.91
C ARG A 81 13.55 -11.39 -13.69
N GLY A 82 14.57 -11.88 -12.99
CA GLY A 82 15.76 -12.45 -13.64
C GLY A 82 15.39 -13.67 -14.48
#